data_AF-A0A935R3V1-F1
#
_entry.id   AF-A0A935R3V1-F1
#
_cell.length_a   1.000
_cell.length_b   1.000
_cell.length_c   1.000
_cell.angle_alpha   90.00
_cell.angle_beta   90.00
_cell.angle_gamma   90.00
#
_symmetry.space_group_name_H-M   'P 1'
#
loop_
_entity.id
_entity.type
_entity.pdbx_description
1 polymer ?
#
loop_
_entity_poly.entity_id
_entity_poly.type
_entity_poly.pdbx_seq_one_letter_code
_entity_poly.pdbx_strand_id
1 'polypeptide(L)'
;MSLHPCARCGVHVLTTSCACPSCGTKLRDCSGALTTTAAALAMGLSLVACGDKDVQPAYGVPESSVFIDEDGDGYDGEGEDCDDGDAAVNPGATETPDDGIDSNCDGEDNT
;
A
#
# COMPACT_ATOMS: atom_id res chain seq x y z
N MET A 1 -7.79 -11.40 34.19
CA MET A 1 -7.71 -11.25 32.72
C MET A 1 -8.00 -9.79 32.40
N SER A 2 -6.99 -9.01 32.01
CA SER A 2 -7.19 -7.60 31.68
C SER A 2 -7.69 -7.47 30.24
N LEU A 3 -8.83 -6.81 30.07
CA LEU A 3 -9.46 -6.50 28.79
C LEU A 3 -9.18 -5.03 28.44
N HIS A 4 -8.93 -4.73 27.17
CA HIS A 4 -8.73 -3.36 26.68
C HIS A 4 -9.76 -3.06 25.59
N PRO A 5 -10.31 -1.84 25.52
CA PRO A 5 -11.21 -1.45 24.44
C PRO A 5 -10.42 -1.26 23.14
N CYS A 6 -10.94 -1.79 22.03
CA CYS A 6 -10.40 -1.52 20.70
C CYS A 6 -10.72 -0.07 20.30
N ALA A 7 -9.70 0.71 19.95
CA ALA A 7 -9.86 2.12 19.57
C ALA A 7 -10.70 2.33 18.29
N ARG A 8 -10.90 1.27 17.48
CA ARG A 8 -11.59 1.36 16.19
C ARG A 8 -13.05 0.92 16.23
N CYS A 9 -13.37 -0.15 16.95
CA CYS A 9 -14.75 -0.68 17.04
C CYS A 9 -15.31 -0.73 18.46
N GLY A 10 -14.55 -0.29 19.47
CA GLY A 10 -15.00 -0.22 20.87
C GLY A 10 -15.15 -1.58 21.57
N VAL A 11 -14.97 -2.70 20.86
CA VAL A 11 -15.10 -4.03 21.46
C VAL A 11 -13.96 -4.30 22.45
N HIS A 12 -14.29 -4.92 23.58
CA HIS A 12 -13.30 -5.27 24.59
C HIS A 12 -12.58 -6.56 24.17
N VAL A 13 -11.26 -6.45 24.03
CA VAL A 13 -10.38 -7.53 23.58
C VAL A 13 -9.37 -7.88 24.66
N LEU A 14 -8.91 -9.13 24.65
CA LEU A 14 -7.88 -9.58 25.58
C LEU A 14 -6.57 -8.86 25.27
N THR A 15 -5.86 -8.48 26.32
CA THR A 15 -4.54 -7.81 26.24
C THR A 15 -3.47 -8.60 25.50
N THR A 16 -3.67 -9.91 25.32
CA THR A 16 -2.76 -10.84 24.64
C THR A 16 -3.04 -10.96 23.14
N SER A 17 -4.10 -10.34 22.62
CA SER A 17 -4.47 -10.42 21.21
C SER A 17 -3.75 -9.35 20.37
N CYS A 18 -3.09 -9.78 19.29
CA CYS A 18 -2.31 -8.91 18.39
C CYS A 18 -3.18 -8.03 17.49
N ALA A 19 -4.36 -8.53 17.14
CA ALA A 19 -5.32 -7.85 16.29
C ALA A 19 -6.73 -8.06 16.83
N CYS A 20 -7.61 -7.11 16.54
CA CYS A 20 -9.02 -7.23 16.89
C CYS A 20 -9.72 -8.23 15.97
N PRO A 21 -10.36 -9.29 16.49
CA PRO A 21 -11.02 -10.31 15.67
C PRO A 21 -12.26 -9.77 14.93
N SER A 22 -12.84 -8.65 15.38
CA SER A 22 -14.01 -8.05 14.73
C SER A 22 -13.67 -7.03 13.65
N CYS A 23 -12.52 -6.37 13.70
CA CYS A 23 -12.21 -5.26 12.77
C CYS A 23 -10.77 -5.26 12.24
N GLY A 24 -9.96 -6.28 12.56
CA GLY A 24 -8.58 -6.43 12.07
C GLY A 24 -7.58 -5.39 12.58
N THR A 25 -8.01 -4.39 13.35
CA THR A 25 -7.14 -3.31 13.82
C THR A 25 -6.04 -3.88 14.73
N LYS A 26 -4.78 -3.53 14.45
CA LYS A 26 -3.65 -3.87 15.32
C LYS A 26 -3.84 -3.18 16.67
N LEU A 27 -3.79 -3.98 17.73
CA LEU A 27 -3.97 -3.48 19.10
C LEU A 27 -2.63 -3.15 19.74
N ARG A 28 -1.60 -3.95 19.44
CA ARG A 28 -0.22 -3.81 19.94
C ARG A 28 0.76 -4.44 18.95
N ASP A 29 2.02 -4.02 19.00
CA ASP A 29 3.11 -4.66 18.25
C ASP A 29 3.44 -6.03 18.83
N CYS A 30 2.98 -7.08 18.15
CA CYS A 30 3.40 -8.45 18.43
C CYS A 30 4.78 -8.81 17.87
N SER A 31 5.48 -7.84 17.28
CA SER A 31 6.89 -7.97 16.85
C SER A 31 7.87 -8.12 18.02
N GLY A 32 7.37 -8.14 19.25
CA GLY A 32 8.13 -8.37 20.48
C GLY A 32 7.62 -9.56 21.29
N ALA A 33 7.13 -10.64 20.65
CA ALA A 33 7.14 -11.94 21.31
C ALA A 33 8.60 -12.38 21.46
N LEU A 34 9.22 -11.83 22.49
CA LEU A 34 10.48 -12.21 23.07
C LEU A 34 10.49 -13.74 23.31
N THR A 35 10.85 -14.54 22.30
CA THR A 35 11.44 -15.86 22.56
C THR A 35 12.91 -15.67 22.86
N THR A 36 13.27 -14.77 23.80
CA THR A 36 14.54 -14.87 24.50
C THR A 36 14.37 -15.78 25.70
N THR A 37 13.86 -17.01 25.49
CA THR A 37 14.44 -18.11 26.25
C THR A 37 15.69 -18.50 25.49
N ALA A 38 16.80 -17.91 25.93
CA ALA A 38 18.14 -18.25 25.50
C ALA A 38 18.34 -19.77 25.55
N ALA A 39 18.31 -20.42 24.39
CA ALA A 39 18.80 -21.78 24.19
C ALA A 39 19.06 -22.07 22.70
N ALA A 40 19.70 -21.15 21.98
CA ALA A 40 20.33 -21.46 20.69
C ALA A 40 21.85 -21.63 20.87
N LEU A 41 22.24 -22.52 21.79
CA LEU A 41 23.55 -23.14 21.82
C LEU A 41 23.44 -24.47 21.08
N ALA A 42 23.39 -24.45 19.75
CA ALA A 42 23.89 -25.54 18.91
C ALA A 42 23.73 -25.20 17.44
N MET A 43 24.89 -25.04 16.80
CA MET A 43 25.15 -25.43 15.42
C MET A 43 24.34 -24.71 14.33
N GLY A 44 24.83 -23.53 13.95
CA GLY A 44 25.17 -23.28 12.54
C GLY A 44 24.08 -23.46 11.48
N LEU A 45 22.81 -23.29 11.82
CA LEU A 45 21.73 -23.22 10.84
C LEU A 45 21.41 -21.74 10.61
N SER A 46 21.89 -21.21 9.49
CA SER A 46 21.52 -19.88 9.02
C SER A 46 20.00 -19.77 9.00
N LEU A 47 19.45 -18.95 9.91
CA LEU A 47 18.06 -18.54 9.81
C LEU A 47 17.92 -17.78 8.49
N VAL A 48 17.28 -18.40 7.52
CA VAL A 48 16.63 -17.67 6.43
C VAL A 48 15.51 -16.89 7.07
N ALA A 49 15.80 -15.64 7.44
CA ALA A 49 14.77 -14.63 7.53
C ALA A 49 14.26 -14.45 6.11
N CYS A 50 13.01 -14.82 5.84
CA CYS A 50 12.33 -14.25 4.69
C CYS A 50 12.22 -12.76 5.00
N GLY A 51 13.07 -11.96 4.35
CA GLY A 51 12.91 -10.53 4.36
C GLY A 51 11.58 -10.20 3.70
N ASP A 52 10.68 -9.59 4.47
CA ASP A 52 9.62 -8.76 3.90
C ASP A 52 10.31 -7.48 3.41
N LYS A 53 10.93 -7.59 2.23
CA LYS A 53 11.18 -6.48 1.31
C LYS A 53 9.84 -5.78 1.14
N ASP A 54 9.69 -4.64 1.79
CA ASP A 54 8.83 -3.54 1.42
C ASP A 54 7.50 -3.94 0.77
N VAL A 55 6.72 -4.81 1.40
CA VAL A 55 5.28 -4.70 1.24
C VAL A 55 4.87 -3.64 2.24
N GLN A 56 4.89 -2.39 1.80
CA GLN A 56 4.11 -1.33 2.43
C GLN A 56 2.67 -1.85 2.44
N PRO A 57 2.08 -2.25 3.58
CA PRO A 57 0.64 -2.40 3.63
C PRO A 57 0.14 -0.96 3.63
N ALA A 58 -0.22 -0.44 2.46
CA ALA A 58 -0.79 0.89 2.28
C ALA A 58 -2.21 1.02 2.87
N TYR A 59 -2.48 0.38 4.02
CA TYR A 59 -3.73 0.54 4.76
C TYR A 59 -3.56 1.63 5.82
N GLY A 60 -3.34 2.85 5.35
CA GLY A 60 -3.10 4.02 6.18
C GLY A 60 -3.16 5.36 5.46
N VAL A 61 -3.60 5.42 4.21
CA VAL A 61 -3.82 6.69 3.50
C VAL A 61 -5.27 7.16 3.77
N PRO A 62 -5.46 8.36 4.35
CA PRO A 62 -6.80 8.94 4.46
C PRO A 62 -7.23 9.39 3.07
N GLU A 63 -8.16 8.67 2.43
CA GLU A 63 -9.05 9.12 1.33
C GLU A 63 -8.50 10.32 0.52
N SER A 64 -7.38 10.15 -0.18
CA SER A 64 -6.82 11.18 -1.06
C SER A 64 -5.88 10.50 -2.04
N SER A 65 -6.36 10.36 -3.28
CA SER A 65 -5.68 9.88 -4.49
C SER A 65 -4.82 8.62 -4.31
N VAL A 66 -5.38 7.47 -4.69
CA VAL A 66 -4.53 6.31 -4.96
C VAL A 66 -3.72 6.66 -6.20
N PHE A 67 -2.44 6.94 -6.03
CA PHE A 67 -1.51 7.12 -7.14
C PHE A 67 -1.33 5.75 -7.81
N ILE A 68 -2.22 5.44 -8.76
CA ILE A 68 -2.11 4.30 -9.66
C ILE A 68 -1.57 4.85 -10.97
N ASP A 69 -0.45 4.28 -11.36
CA ASP A 69 0.31 4.51 -12.58
C ASP A 69 0.43 3.11 -13.19
N GLU A 70 -0.59 2.71 -13.98
CA GLU A 70 -0.70 1.34 -14.51
C GLU A 70 0.22 1.13 -15.73
N ASP A 71 0.53 2.18 -16.48
CA ASP A 71 1.40 2.13 -17.65
C ASP A 71 2.89 2.46 -17.39
N GLY A 72 3.21 3.04 -16.23
CA GLY A 72 4.56 3.32 -15.76
C GLY A 72 5.18 4.61 -16.30
N ASP A 73 4.37 5.57 -16.77
CA ASP A 73 4.85 6.81 -17.39
C ASP A 73 5.12 7.95 -16.38
N GLY A 74 4.67 7.78 -15.14
CA GLY A 74 4.87 8.68 -14.02
C GLY A 74 3.74 9.69 -13.78
N TYR A 75 2.62 9.58 -14.50
CA TYR A 75 1.36 10.28 -14.25
C TYR A 75 0.35 9.31 -13.64
N ASP A 76 -0.68 9.83 -12.94
CA ASP A 76 -1.72 8.98 -12.36
C ASP A 76 -3.09 9.19 -13.01
N GLY A 77 -3.82 8.09 -13.17
CA GLY A 77 -5.15 8.07 -13.80
C GLY A 77 -6.27 8.76 -13.02
N GLU A 78 -6.00 9.27 -11.81
CA GLU A 78 -7.02 9.99 -11.01
C GLU A 78 -7.08 11.49 -11.33
N GLY A 79 -6.21 12.02 -12.19
CA GLY A 79 -6.39 13.39 -12.66
C GLY A 79 -5.36 13.97 -13.63
N GLU A 80 -4.18 13.38 -13.76
CA GLU A 80 -3.16 13.87 -14.69
C GLU A 80 -3.14 13.04 -15.98
N ASP A 81 -3.28 11.73 -15.89
CA ASP A 81 -3.37 10.87 -17.06
C ASP A 81 -4.83 10.62 -17.49
N CYS A 82 -5.11 10.85 -18.77
CA CYS A 82 -6.40 10.60 -19.39
C CYS A 82 -6.57 9.16 -19.89
N ASP A 83 -5.48 8.39 -20.06
CA ASP A 83 -5.49 6.96 -20.36
C ASP A 83 -4.33 6.22 -19.65
N ASP A 84 -4.52 5.93 -18.35
CA ASP A 84 -3.61 5.16 -17.46
C ASP A 84 -3.29 3.72 -17.93
N GLY A 85 -3.76 3.33 -19.11
CA GLY A 85 -3.41 2.08 -19.78
C GLY A 85 -2.42 2.23 -20.93
N ASP A 86 -2.04 3.46 -21.32
CA ASP A 86 -1.18 3.76 -22.46
C ASP A 86 -0.17 4.86 -22.16
N ALA A 87 1.07 4.47 -21.88
CA ALA A 87 2.18 5.38 -21.55
C ALA A 87 2.54 6.40 -22.66
N ALA A 88 1.90 6.33 -23.82
CA ALA A 88 2.00 7.34 -24.87
C ALA A 88 0.95 8.46 -24.77
N VAL A 89 -0.05 8.33 -23.90
CA VAL A 89 -1.13 9.29 -23.66
C VAL A 89 -0.92 9.84 -22.25
N ASN A 90 -0.48 11.09 -22.12
CA ASN A 90 -0.24 11.75 -20.84
C ASN A 90 0.07 13.24 -21.02
N PRO A 91 0.05 14.07 -19.96
CA PRO A 91 0.32 15.51 -20.03
C PRO A 91 1.65 15.93 -20.70
N GLY A 92 2.63 15.02 -20.73
CA GLY A 92 3.94 15.24 -21.34
C GLY A 92 4.05 14.73 -22.77
N ALA A 93 3.05 14.02 -23.28
CA ALA A 93 3.09 13.40 -24.59
C ALA A 93 2.96 14.43 -25.72
N THR A 94 3.42 14.03 -26.91
CA THR A 94 3.33 14.85 -28.12
C THR A 94 2.04 14.53 -28.85
N GLU A 95 1.22 15.54 -29.08
CA GLU A 95 -0.01 15.43 -29.87
C GLU A 95 0.25 15.07 -31.34
N THR A 96 -0.58 14.17 -31.85
CA THR A 96 -0.68 13.88 -33.29
C THR A 96 -1.91 14.59 -33.84
N PRO A 97 -1.74 15.64 -34.66
CA PRO A 97 -2.88 16.44 -35.10
C PRO A 97 -3.86 15.63 -35.97
N ASP A 98 -5.15 15.81 -35.71
CA ASP A 98 -6.26 15.29 -36.52
C ASP A 98 -6.39 13.74 -36.49
N ASP A 99 -5.87 13.07 -35.45
CA ASP A 99 -6.04 11.62 -35.25
C ASP A 99 -7.23 11.25 -34.35
N GLY A 100 -7.83 12.23 -33.66
CA GLY A 100 -8.97 12.06 -32.77
C GLY A 100 -8.63 11.62 -31.35
N ILE A 101 -7.34 11.62 -30.97
CA ILE A 101 -6.85 11.22 -29.65
C ILE A 101 -6.13 12.41 -29.02
N ASP A 102 -6.71 12.95 -27.94
CA ASP A 102 -6.04 13.90 -27.06
C ASP A 102 -4.89 13.17 -26.34
N SER A 103 -3.69 13.22 -26.93
CA SER A 103 -2.54 12.48 -26.42
C SER A 103 -1.89 13.20 -25.25
N ASN A 104 -2.03 14.52 -25.17
CA ASN A 104 -1.39 15.34 -24.14
C ASN A 104 -2.32 15.69 -22.96
N CYS A 105 -3.50 15.07 -22.90
CA CYS A 105 -4.51 15.24 -21.86
C CYS A 105 -4.83 16.71 -21.54
N ASP A 106 -4.75 17.60 -22.54
CA ASP A 106 -5.01 19.04 -22.37
C ASP A 106 -6.49 19.41 -22.56
N GLY A 107 -7.31 18.44 -22.98
CA GLY A 107 -8.74 18.56 -23.21
C GLY A 107 -9.11 18.93 -24.64
N GLU A 108 -8.15 19.11 -25.55
CA GLU A 108 -8.35 19.43 -26.95
C GLU A 108 -7.45 18.56 -27.84
N ASP A 109 -8.01 17.96 -28.90
CA ASP A 109 -7.20 17.42 -30.02
C ASP A 109 -6.79 18.61 -30.91
N ASN A 110 -5.55 19.05 -30.79
CA ASN A 110 -4.99 20.18 -31.50
C ASN A 110 -4.68 19.79 -32.96
N THR A 111 -5.49 20.30 -33.89
CA THR A 111 -5.31 20.24 -35.36
C THR A 111 -4.06 20.95 -35.88
#